data_AF-A0A4Y8R9X6-F1
#
_entry.id   AF-A0A4Y8R9X6-F1
#
_cell.length_a   1.000
_cell.length_b   1.000
_cell.length_c   1.000
_cell.angle_alpha   90.00
_cell.angle_beta   90.00
_cell.angle_gamma   90.00
#
_symmetry.space_group_name_H-M   'P 1'
#
loop_
_entity.id
_entity.type
_entity.pdbx_description
1 polymer ?
#
loop_
_entity_poly.entity_id
_entity_poly.type
_entity_poly.pdbx_seq_one_letter_code
_entity_poly.pdbx_strand_id
1 'polypeptide(L)'
;MELMMAMNHPTNGGLYTRAIPAIALNARDAFKDEVDTAPPKVMVVDDDPGIVRAISTRCRRLGLDVVTAEGGLQAILRSRNNFPDVLIVDISMPEVDGFKVCEKLLNSRMPAMNVIVLTGRSDNETSERCEAIGAYLVPKNSDAWSNIHAILADLLSLESPPTSLDPASARMPGSNAATLPAAGPRILLVDDDLHMITAMRSRLQKLKATVFVADNGIDGYRTAIREEPHAVITDYLMPNGGGHYLIWRLRERVETASLPIFVVSGEIETEQRPLPRWKDLVGPRAATGVFRKPFHFDEIADALKTHCPIMRE
;
A
#
# COMPACT_ATOMS: atom_id res chain seq x y z
N MET A 1 73.54 27.71 19.38
CA MET A 1 73.70 26.24 19.30
C MET A 1 72.68 25.76 18.30
N GLU A 2 73.01 25.89 17.00
CA GLU A 2 73.43 24.76 16.12
C GLU A 2 72.21 23.96 15.66
N LEU A 3 71.94 23.67 14.38
CA LEU A 3 72.64 23.84 13.11
C LEU A 3 71.62 23.60 11.96
N MET A 4 71.73 24.39 10.87
CA MET A 4 71.53 24.06 9.43
C MET A 4 70.22 23.40 8.88
N MET A 5 69.52 24.14 8.00
CA MET A 5 69.38 23.93 6.53
C MET A 5 68.21 22.99 6.12
N ALA A 6 67.45 23.16 5.04
CA ALA A 6 67.35 24.16 3.97
C ALA A 6 65.97 23.99 3.28
N MET A 7 65.56 25.01 2.54
CA MET A 7 64.35 25.10 1.71
C MET A 7 64.41 24.15 0.50
N ASN A 8 63.26 23.65 0.01
CA ASN A 8 62.88 23.61 -1.43
C ASN A 8 61.55 22.85 -1.69
N HIS A 9 60.58 23.54 -2.29
CA HIS A 9 59.68 23.00 -3.32
C HIS A 9 60.31 23.31 -4.71
N PRO A 10 59.89 22.78 -5.90
CA PRO A 10 58.66 22.04 -6.26
C PRO A 10 58.82 20.88 -7.31
N THR A 11 57.67 20.33 -7.76
CA THR A 11 57.37 19.51 -8.98
C THR A 11 58.07 18.17 -9.22
N ASN A 12 57.32 17.07 -9.41
CA ASN A 12 56.84 16.57 -10.72
C ASN A 12 56.12 15.21 -10.56
N GLY A 13 55.33 14.83 -11.57
CA GLY A 13 54.38 13.72 -11.57
C GLY A 13 54.94 12.31 -11.38
N GLY A 14 54.02 11.40 -11.07
CA GLY A 14 54.28 9.96 -10.93
C GLY A 14 52.98 9.21 -10.65
N LEU A 15 52.27 8.84 -11.72
CA LEU A 15 51.19 7.85 -11.70
C LEU A 15 51.73 6.55 -11.08
N TYR A 16 51.26 6.18 -9.89
CA TYR A 16 51.48 4.84 -9.37
C TYR A 16 50.39 3.92 -9.89
N THR A 17 50.70 3.25 -11.00
CA THR A 17 50.02 2.06 -11.48
C THR A 17 50.30 0.91 -10.51
N ARG A 18 49.27 0.36 -9.86
CA ARG A 18 49.29 -1.02 -9.36
C ARG A 18 48.24 -1.80 -10.15
N ALA A 19 48.72 -2.78 -10.90
CA ALA A 19 47.90 -3.72 -11.65
C ALA A 19 46.95 -4.46 -10.68
N ILE A 20 45.65 -4.43 -10.98
CA ILE A 20 44.67 -5.31 -10.36
C ILE A 20 44.66 -6.61 -11.19
N PRO A 21 44.87 -7.79 -10.59
CA PRO A 21 44.65 -9.04 -11.29
C PRO A 21 43.18 -9.15 -11.67
N ALA A 22 42.90 -9.33 -12.96
CA ALA A 22 41.59 -9.79 -13.42
C ALA A 22 41.36 -11.22 -12.90
N ILE A 23 40.08 -11.57 -12.65
CA ILE A 23 39.54 -12.83 -12.08
C ILE A 23 39.39 -12.73 -10.54
N ALA A 24 38.21 -12.75 -9.92
CA ALA A 24 36.88 -13.10 -10.36
C ALA A 24 35.82 -12.31 -9.58
N LEU A 25 34.74 -11.99 -10.31
CA LEU A 25 33.40 -11.82 -9.79
C LEU A 25 33.12 -12.86 -8.68
N ASN A 26 32.69 -12.41 -7.50
CA ASN A 26 31.73 -13.05 -6.57
C ASN A 26 31.83 -12.42 -5.17
N ALA A 27 31.68 -11.09 -5.09
CA ALA A 27 31.52 -10.36 -3.82
C ALA A 27 30.19 -9.57 -3.75
N ARG A 28 29.30 -9.76 -4.74
CA ARG A 28 27.97 -9.13 -4.77
C ARG A 28 26.82 -10.08 -4.41
N ASP A 29 27.08 -11.39 -4.31
CA ASP A 29 26.10 -12.39 -3.88
C ASP A 29 26.12 -12.67 -2.36
N ALA A 30 26.93 -11.94 -1.59
CA ALA A 30 27.06 -12.12 -0.14
C ALA A 30 26.34 -11.03 0.70
N PHE A 31 25.60 -10.11 0.07
CA PHE A 31 24.88 -9.02 0.75
C PHE A 31 23.38 -9.03 0.41
N LYS A 32 22.73 -10.22 0.39
CA LYS A 32 21.31 -10.34 0.02
C LYS A 32 20.38 -11.00 1.06
N ASP A 33 20.84 -11.34 2.25
CA ASP A 33 20.00 -11.98 3.28
C ASP A 33 20.14 -11.37 4.68
N GLU A 34 20.05 -10.05 4.79
CA GLU A 34 19.74 -9.39 6.07
C GLU A 34 18.85 -8.17 5.77
N VAL A 35 17.58 -8.43 5.44
CA VAL A 35 16.55 -7.40 5.57
C VAL A 35 16.32 -7.25 7.07
N ASP A 36 16.68 -6.09 7.61
CA ASP A 36 16.33 -5.68 8.97
C ASP A 36 14.80 -5.48 9.04
N THR A 37 14.02 -6.57 9.08
CA THR A 37 12.57 -6.50 9.23
C THR A 37 12.25 -6.44 10.72
N ALA A 38 12.32 -5.24 11.29
CA ALA A 38 11.65 -5.00 12.57
C ALA A 38 10.21 -5.56 12.50
N PRO A 39 9.73 -6.25 13.54
CA PRO A 39 8.41 -6.87 13.50
C PRO A 39 7.34 -5.82 13.20
N PRO A 40 6.32 -6.13 12.37
CA PRO A 40 5.25 -5.19 12.07
C PRO A 40 4.57 -4.72 13.35
N LYS A 41 4.28 -3.42 13.39
CA LYS A 41 3.77 -2.75 14.58
C LYS A 41 2.27 -2.57 14.51
N VAL A 42 1.55 -3.10 15.49
CA VAL A 42 0.11 -2.97 15.64
C VAL A 42 -0.20 -2.05 16.81
N MET A 43 -1.08 -1.08 16.56
CA MET A 43 -1.67 -0.25 17.60
C MET A 43 -3.06 -0.75 17.95
N VAL A 44 -3.32 -1.06 19.22
CA VAL A 44 -4.64 -1.46 19.73
C VAL A 44 -5.22 -0.33 20.58
N VAL A 45 -6.41 0.14 20.23
CA VAL A 45 -7.07 1.29 20.83
C VAL A 45 -8.50 0.94 21.23
N ASP A 46 -8.77 0.92 22.53
CA ASP A 46 -10.10 0.64 23.09
C ASP A 46 -10.12 1.21 24.52
N ASP A 47 -11.24 1.78 24.97
CA ASP A 47 -11.38 2.31 26.32
C ASP A 47 -11.59 1.20 27.38
N ASP A 48 -11.91 -0.02 26.95
CA ASP A 48 -11.92 -1.20 27.80
C ASP A 48 -10.50 -1.83 27.90
N PRO A 49 -9.81 -1.73 29.05
CA PRO A 49 -8.47 -2.29 29.23
C PRO A 49 -8.43 -3.82 29.11
N GLY A 50 -9.56 -4.50 29.35
CA GLY A 50 -9.74 -5.94 29.14
C GLY A 50 -9.65 -6.31 27.66
N ILE A 51 -10.32 -5.55 26.78
CA ILE A 51 -10.26 -5.73 25.33
C ILE A 51 -8.85 -5.44 24.82
N VAL A 52 -8.26 -4.30 25.23
CA VAL A 52 -6.90 -3.92 24.86
C VAL A 52 -5.92 -5.05 25.22
N ARG A 53 -5.99 -5.57 26.46
CA ARG A 53 -5.11 -6.65 26.93
C ARG A 53 -5.32 -7.93 26.15
N ALA A 54 -6.58 -8.31 25.88
CA ALA A 54 -6.92 -9.55 25.19
C ALA A 54 -6.42 -9.55 23.74
N ILE A 55 -6.65 -8.47 22.99
CA ILE A 55 -6.18 -8.34 21.59
C ILE A 55 -4.66 -8.23 21.57
N SER A 56 -4.06 -7.37 22.41
CA SER A 56 -2.61 -7.18 22.46
C SER A 56 -1.84 -8.46 22.76
N THR A 57 -2.34 -9.28 23.70
CA THR A 57 -1.72 -10.57 24.05
C THR A 57 -1.67 -11.50 22.84
N ARG A 58 -2.74 -11.52 22.03
CA ARG A 58 -2.80 -12.37 20.85
C ARG A 58 -1.97 -11.82 19.70
N CYS A 59 -1.96 -10.51 19.45
CA CYS A 59 -1.07 -9.88 18.47
C CYS A 59 0.41 -10.13 18.79
N ARG A 60 0.84 -10.01 20.06
CA ARG A 60 2.22 -10.34 20.47
C ARG A 60 2.57 -11.80 20.23
N ARG A 61 1.62 -12.73 20.39
CA ARG A 61 1.84 -14.15 20.06
C ARG A 61 2.05 -14.42 18.58
N LEU A 62 1.61 -13.50 17.71
CA LEU A 62 1.91 -13.52 16.27
C LEU A 62 3.28 -12.89 15.94
N GLY A 63 4.08 -12.51 16.95
CA GLY A 63 5.38 -11.87 16.74
C GLY A 63 5.30 -10.37 16.40
N LEU A 64 4.13 -9.74 16.57
CA LEU A 64 3.93 -8.33 16.27
C LEU A 64 4.40 -7.44 17.41
N ASP A 65 4.98 -6.28 17.09
CA ASP A 65 5.22 -5.23 18.08
C ASP A 65 3.89 -4.53 18.40
N VAL A 66 3.54 -4.39 19.68
CA VAL A 66 2.21 -3.91 20.07
C VAL A 66 2.29 -2.66 20.94
N VAL A 67 1.76 -1.57 20.38
CA VAL A 67 1.50 -0.31 21.08
C VAL A 67 0.03 -0.27 21.48
N THR A 68 -0.27 0.14 22.70
CA THR A 68 -1.66 0.27 23.16
C THR A 68 -2.06 1.71 23.35
N ALA A 69 -3.36 1.99 23.28
CA ALA A 69 -3.95 3.19 23.84
C ALA A 69 -5.34 2.88 24.42
N GLU A 70 -5.72 3.61 25.46
CA GLU A 70 -7.01 3.49 26.16
C GLU A 70 -8.00 4.59 25.74
N GLY A 71 -7.68 5.33 24.67
CA GLY A 71 -8.53 6.41 24.18
C GLY A 71 -7.92 7.17 23.00
N GLY A 72 -8.75 7.95 22.30
CA GLY A 72 -8.38 8.54 21.02
C GLY A 72 -7.25 9.57 21.07
N LEU A 73 -7.14 10.39 22.13
CA LEU A 73 -6.03 11.35 22.25
C LEU A 73 -4.69 10.64 22.42
N GLN A 74 -4.66 9.60 23.27
CA GLN A 74 -3.46 8.79 23.48
C GLN A 74 -3.09 8.04 22.19
N ALA A 75 -4.10 7.56 21.44
CA ALA A 75 -3.89 6.93 20.14
C ALA A 75 -3.16 7.86 19.17
N ILE A 76 -3.63 9.10 19.03
CA ILE A 76 -3.06 10.10 18.12
C ILE A 76 -1.61 10.43 18.50
N LEU A 77 -1.35 10.66 19.78
CA LEU A 77 -0.01 11.02 20.27
C LEU A 77 0.99 9.88 20.07
N ARG A 78 0.61 8.65 20.43
CA ARG A 78 1.50 7.49 20.31
C ARG A 78 1.72 7.09 18.85
N SER A 79 0.72 7.22 17.99
CA SER A 79 0.83 6.93 16.55
C SER A 79 1.93 7.74 15.88
N ARG A 80 2.06 9.02 16.22
CA ARG A 80 3.09 9.92 15.66
C ARG A 80 4.52 9.54 16.04
N ASN A 81 4.71 8.87 17.17
CA ASN A 81 6.03 8.45 17.66
C ASN A 81 6.37 7.01 17.27
N ASN A 82 5.36 6.20 16.94
CA ASN A 82 5.53 4.77 16.75
C ASN A 82 5.32 4.31 15.31
N PHE A 83 4.56 5.06 14.50
CA PHE A 83 4.21 4.73 13.12
C PHE A 83 3.70 3.29 12.96
N PRO A 84 2.54 2.95 13.55
CA PRO A 84 1.99 1.60 13.43
C PRO A 84 1.62 1.27 11.98
N ASP A 85 1.87 0.03 11.57
CA ASP A 85 1.46 -0.53 10.27
C ASP A 85 -0.04 -0.86 10.26
N VAL A 86 -0.59 -1.25 11.42
CA VAL A 86 -2.02 -1.54 11.60
C VAL A 86 -2.55 -0.85 12.84
N LEU A 87 -3.67 -0.15 12.70
CA LEU A 87 -4.48 0.40 13.78
C LEU A 87 -5.72 -0.47 13.97
N ILE A 88 -5.86 -1.09 15.12
CA ILE A 88 -7.09 -1.75 15.58
C ILE A 88 -7.76 -0.78 16.57
N VAL A 89 -8.92 -0.23 16.23
CA VAL A 89 -9.55 0.85 16.99
C VAL A 89 -11.03 0.62 17.21
N ASP A 90 -11.49 0.80 18.44
CA ASP A 90 -12.91 0.90 18.75
C ASP A 90 -13.50 2.25 18.31
N ILE A 91 -14.73 2.22 17.80
CA ILE A 91 -15.43 3.47 17.42
C ILE A 91 -16.23 4.10 18.56
N SER A 92 -16.59 3.33 19.59
CA SER A 92 -17.45 3.77 20.70
C SER A 92 -16.66 4.21 21.93
N MET A 93 -15.64 5.05 21.73
CA MET A 93 -14.79 5.57 22.81
C MET A 93 -15.26 6.95 23.33
N PRO A 94 -15.08 7.25 24.63
CA PRO A 94 -15.35 8.56 25.21
C PRO A 94 -14.37 9.63 24.70
N GLU A 95 -14.79 10.90 24.78
CA GLU A 95 -14.07 12.12 24.35
C GLU A 95 -13.79 12.22 22.84
N VAL A 96 -13.06 11.24 22.29
CA VAL A 96 -12.66 11.18 20.88
C VAL A 96 -13.04 9.81 20.34
N ASP A 97 -14.07 9.78 19.49
CA ASP A 97 -14.50 8.57 18.80
C ASP A 97 -13.43 8.02 17.84
N GLY A 98 -13.47 6.71 17.60
CA GLY A 98 -12.47 6.02 16.78
C GLY A 98 -12.40 6.51 15.32
N PHE A 99 -13.53 6.97 14.75
CA PHE A 99 -13.50 7.52 13.40
C PHE A 99 -12.74 8.84 13.32
N LYS A 100 -12.90 9.73 14.32
CA LYS A 100 -12.08 10.95 14.41
C LYS A 100 -10.60 10.65 14.60
N VAL A 101 -10.25 9.56 15.29
CA VAL A 101 -8.87 9.08 15.37
C VAL A 101 -8.38 8.69 13.97
N CYS A 102 -9.13 7.86 13.25
CA CYS A 102 -8.80 7.47 11.88
C CYS A 102 -8.63 8.67 10.96
N GLU A 103 -9.61 9.58 10.90
CA GLU A 103 -9.54 10.79 10.08
C GLU A 103 -8.27 11.61 10.37
N LYS A 104 -7.93 11.84 11.65
CA LYS A 104 -6.74 12.60 12.00
C LYS A 104 -5.44 11.91 11.60
N LEU A 105 -5.37 10.58 11.77
CA LEU A 105 -4.17 9.82 11.48
C LEU A 105 -3.96 9.61 9.98
N LEU A 106 -5.03 9.33 9.23
CA LEU A 106 -4.96 9.10 7.80
C LEU A 106 -4.69 10.40 7.02
N ASN A 107 -5.25 11.55 7.44
CA ASN A 107 -4.96 12.87 6.84
C ASN A 107 -3.60 13.47 7.30
N SER A 108 -2.84 12.77 8.15
CA SER A 108 -1.51 13.21 8.58
C SER A 108 -0.44 12.72 7.60
N ARG A 109 0.76 13.32 7.61
CA ARG A 109 1.93 12.82 6.85
C ARG A 109 2.51 11.52 7.45
N MET A 110 1.65 10.59 7.85
CA MET A 110 2.06 9.29 8.36
C MET A 110 2.33 8.32 7.21
N PRO A 111 3.19 7.30 7.44
CA PRO A 111 3.27 6.14 6.57
C PRO A 111 1.89 5.50 6.34
N ALA A 112 1.79 4.69 5.30
CA ALA A 112 0.56 3.95 5.01
C ALA A 112 0.20 3.08 6.21
N MET A 113 -1.00 3.28 6.76
CA MET A 113 -1.51 2.56 7.91
C MET A 113 -2.82 1.87 7.53
N ASN A 114 -2.93 0.60 7.89
CA ASN A 114 -4.15 -0.17 7.75
C ASN A 114 -5.05 0.04 8.97
N VAL A 115 -6.36 0.06 8.77
CA VAL A 115 -7.30 0.31 9.86
C VAL A 115 -8.28 -0.85 9.98
N ILE A 116 -8.39 -1.41 11.18
CA ILE A 116 -9.40 -2.37 11.58
C ILE A 116 -10.28 -1.68 12.62
N VAL A 117 -11.52 -1.41 12.25
CA VAL A 117 -12.53 -0.84 13.14
C VAL A 117 -13.23 -1.95 13.89
N LEU A 118 -13.25 -1.87 15.22
CA LEU A 118 -14.05 -2.71 16.08
C LEU A 118 -15.36 -2.00 16.40
N THR A 119 -16.49 -2.69 16.22
CA THR A 119 -17.80 -2.11 16.50
C THR A 119 -18.67 -3.05 17.32
N GLY A 120 -19.36 -2.52 18.33
CA GLY A 120 -20.49 -3.20 18.98
C GLY A 120 -21.82 -3.01 18.24
N ARG A 121 -21.85 -2.16 17.21
CA ARG A 121 -23.03 -1.79 16.43
C ARG A 121 -22.98 -2.42 15.04
N SER A 122 -24.13 -2.78 14.52
CA SER A 122 -24.31 -3.32 13.16
C SER A 122 -25.26 -2.43 12.35
N ASP A 123 -24.98 -1.14 12.31
CA ASP A 123 -25.73 -0.17 11.51
C ASP A 123 -25.03 0.16 10.19
N ASN A 124 -25.82 0.58 9.20
CA ASN A 124 -25.33 0.88 7.85
C ASN A 124 -24.39 2.09 7.83
N GLU A 125 -24.63 3.09 8.70
CA GLU A 125 -23.79 4.29 8.81
C GLU A 125 -22.34 3.93 9.16
N THR A 126 -22.15 3.00 10.11
CA THR A 126 -20.82 2.52 10.49
C THR A 126 -20.10 1.84 9.33
N SER A 127 -20.81 1.03 8.54
CA SER A 127 -20.25 0.37 7.35
C SER A 127 -19.81 1.39 6.30
N GLU A 128 -20.69 2.34 5.97
CA GLU A 128 -20.41 3.40 5.00
C GLU A 128 -19.20 4.24 5.41
N ARG A 129 -19.07 4.58 6.69
CA ARG A 129 -17.91 5.31 7.20
C ARG A 129 -16.62 4.50 7.15
N CYS A 130 -16.67 3.19 7.37
CA CYS A 130 -15.49 2.32 7.22
C CYS A 130 -15.06 2.21 5.76
N GLU A 131 -16.01 2.04 4.84
CA GLU A 131 -15.75 2.05 3.40
C GLU A 131 -15.12 3.39 2.96
N ALA A 132 -15.63 4.51 3.49
CA ALA A 132 -15.16 5.86 3.19
C ALA A 132 -13.66 6.06 3.47
N ILE A 133 -13.17 5.43 4.54
CA ILE A 133 -11.78 5.56 4.99
C ILE A 133 -10.93 4.33 4.64
N GLY A 134 -11.47 3.36 3.90
CA GLY A 134 -10.80 2.10 3.59
C GLY A 134 -10.37 1.36 4.86
N ALA A 135 -11.29 1.20 5.81
CA ALA A 135 -11.10 0.40 7.02
C ALA A 135 -11.83 -0.94 6.92
N TYR A 136 -11.24 -1.98 7.49
CA TYR A 136 -11.90 -3.26 7.71
C TYR A 136 -12.83 -3.15 8.91
N LEU A 137 -14.09 -3.58 8.77
CA LEU A 137 -15.07 -3.57 9.86
C LEU A 137 -15.15 -4.95 10.52
N VAL A 138 -14.96 -5.00 11.85
CA VAL A 138 -15.07 -6.23 12.64
C VAL A 138 -16.08 -6.05 13.79
N PRO A 139 -17.14 -6.88 13.86
CA PRO A 139 -18.05 -6.90 15.00
C PRO A 139 -17.36 -7.38 16.29
N LYS A 140 -17.64 -6.73 17.42
CA LYS A 140 -17.20 -7.09 18.77
C LYS A 140 -18.03 -8.26 19.33
N ASN A 141 -17.89 -9.43 18.73
CA ASN A 141 -18.53 -10.68 19.17
C ASN A 141 -17.47 -11.75 19.52
N SER A 142 -17.92 -13.00 19.74
CA SER A 142 -17.01 -14.12 20.05
C SER A 142 -15.99 -14.40 18.94
N ASP A 143 -16.31 -14.05 17.69
CA ASP A 143 -15.49 -14.32 16.51
C ASP A 143 -14.57 -13.15 16.13
N ALA A 144 -14.63 -12.04 16.88
CA ALA A 144 -13.87 -10.82 16.60
C ALA A 144 -12.37 -11.10 16.39
N TRP A 145 -11.77 -11.94 17.24
CA TRP A 145 -10.36 -12.29 17.10
C TRP A 145 -10.07 -13.06 15.82
N SER A 146 -10.91 -14.03 15.44
CA SER A 146 -10.71 -14.82 14.22
C SER A 146 -10.73 -13.94 12.99
N ASN A 147 -11.63 -12.94 12.95
CA ASN A 147 -11.71 -11.96 11.87
C ASN A 147 -10.49 -11.03 11.85
N ILE A 148 -10.09 -10.47 13.00
CA ILE A 148 -8.87 -9.67 13.12
C ILE A 148 -7.65 -10.46 12.65
N HIS A 149 -7.53 -11.72 13.07
CA HIS A 149 -6.42 -12.58 12.72
C HIS A 149 -6.35 -12.84 11.20
N ALA A 150 -7.49 -13.14 10.57
CA ALA A 150 -7.56 -13.35 9.13
C ALA A 150 -7.12 -12.10 8.37
N ILE A 151 -7.59 -10.92 8.78
CA ILE A 151 -7.17 -9.64 8.20
C ILE A 151 -5.67 -9.45 8.42
N LEU A 152 -5.16 -9.54 9.66
CA LEU A 152 -3.73 -9.35 9.97
C LEU A 152 -2.83 -10.30 9.16
N ALA A 153 -3.22 -11.56 9.02
CA ALA A 153 -2.45 -12.53 8.24
C ALA A 153 -2.34 -12.12 6.77
N ASP A 154 -3.44 -11.66 6.17
CA ASP A 154 -3.47 -11.11 4.82
C ASP A 154 -2.63 -9.84 4.70
N LEU A 155 -2.85 -8.84 5.57
CA LEU A 155 -2.20 -7.53 5.46
C LEU A 155 -0.69 -7.60 5.62
N LEU A 156 -0.23 -8.45 6.54
CA LEU A 156 1.17 -8.51 6.96
C LEU A 156 1.89 -9.70 6.34
N SER A 157 1.22 -10.46 5.46
CA SER A 157 1.76 -11.69 4.85
C SER A 157 2.37 -12.62 5.91
N LEU A 158 1.74 -12.70 7.09
CA LEU A 158 2.23 -13.54 8.18
C LEU A 158 2.10 -14.98 7.70
N GLU A 159 3.22 -15.64 7.42
CA GLU A 159 3.21 -17.07 7.15
C GLU A 159 2.45 -17.75 8.29
N SER A 160 1.45 -18.56 7.93
CA SER A 160 0.88 -19.50 8.90
C SER A 160 2.03 -20.33 9.48
N PRO A 161 2.04 -20.66 10.77
CA PRO A 161 3.11 -21.47 11.35
C PRO A 161 3.29 -22.73 10.47
N PRO A 162 4.53 -23.10 10.13
CA PRO A 162 4.80 -24.18 9.19
C PRO A 162 4.19 -25.47 9.74
N THR A 163 3.04 -25.85 9.21
CA THR A 163 2.43 -27.14 9.47
C THR A 163 3.07 -28.12 8.49
N SER A 164 4.20 -28.68 8.94
CA SER A 164 4.85 -29.93 8.51
C SER A 164 4.98 -30.24 7.00
N LEU A 165 6.25 -30.19 6.56
CA LEU A 165 6.99 -31.16 5.72
C LEU A 165 6.32 -31.69 4.44
N ASP A 166 6.77 -31.17 3.29
CA ASP A 166 7.13 -32.01 2.15
C ASP A 166 8.30 -31.38 1.33
N PRO A 167 9.55 -31.88 1.43
CA PRO A 167 10.72 -31.28 0.77
C PRO A 167 10.82 -31.53 -0.75
N ALA A 168 9.79 -32.07 -1.41
CA ALA A 168 9.95 -32.69 -2.73
C ALA A 168 9.47 -31.86 -3.94
N SER A 169 8.94 -30.64 -3.78
CA SER A 169 8.45 -29.85 -4.93
C SER A 169 9.37 -28.70 -5.39
N ALA A 170 10.58 -28.57 -4.83
CA ALA A 170 11.51 -27.50 -5.22
C ALA A 170 12.59 -28.00 -6.21
N ARG A 171 12.34 -27.86 -7.52
CA ARG A 171 13.33 -27.83 -8.64
C ARG A 171 12.62 -27.24 -9.88
N MET A 172 12.65 -25.92 -10.11
CA MET A 172 13.60 -25.11 -10.95
C MET A 172 13.50 -25.39 -12.48
N PRO A 173 13.57 -24.37 -13.38
CA PRO A 173 14.70 -23.44 -13.52
C PRO A 173 14.27 -21.97 -13.57
N GLY A 174 15.06 -20.97 -13.17
CA GLY A 174 16.50 -20.83 -13.33
C GLY A 174 16.72 -19.44 -13.95
N SER A 175 17.37 -18.58 -13.16
CA SER A 175 17.76 -17.21 -13.50
C SER A 175 18.32 -17.09 -14.91
N ASN A 176 17.72 -16.23 -15.72
CA ASN A 176 18.43 -15.56 -16.81
C ASN A 176 18.56 -14.10 -16.41
N ALA A 177 19.76 -13.73 -15.94
CA ALA A 177 20.22 -12.36 -15.91
C ALA A 177 20.40 -11.89 -17.37
N ALA A 178 19.28 -11.58 -18.02
CA ALA A 178 19.24 -10.85 -19.28
C ALA A 178 18.90 -9.40 -18.93
N THR A 179 19.76 -8.49 -19.35
CA THR A 179 19.56 -7.03 -19.40
C THR A 179 18.08 -6.66 -19.36
N LEU A 180 17.63 -6.00 -18.28
CA LEU A 180 16.26 -5.52 -18.12
C LEU A 180 15.85 -4.78 -19.40
N PRO A 181 14.91 -5.31 -20.20
CA PRO A 181 14.36 -4.53 -21.31
C PRO A 181 13.71 -3.30 -20.68
N ALA A 182 13.91 -2.12 -21.28
CA ALA A 182 13.23 -0.90 -20.86
C ALA A 182 11.73 -1.21 -20.71
N ALA A 183 11.26 -1.30 -19.47
CA ALA A 183 10.04 -2.04 -19.16
C ALA A 183 8.83 -1.28 -19.69
N GLY A 184 7.97 -1.97 -20.43
CA GLY A 184 6.72 -1.42 -20.95
C GLY A 184 5.81 -0.84 -19.85
N PRO A 185 4.71 -0.18 -20.23
CA PRO A 185 3.85 0.54 -19.28
C PRO A 185 3.37 -0.36 -18.13
N ARG A 186 3.57 0.09 -16.89
CA ARG A 186 3.05 -0.54 -15.67
C ARG A 186 1.68 0.04 -15.37
N ILE A 187 0.65 -0.79 -15.34
CA ILE A 187 -0.72 -0.36 -15.10
C ILE A 187 -1.27 -1.15 -13.92
N LEU A 188 -1.84 -0.44 -12.95
CA LEU A 188 -2.60 -1.05 -11.87
C LEU A 188 -4.09 -1.06 -12.23
N LEU A 189 -4.71 -2.22 -12.18
CA LEU A 189 -6.16 -2.39 -12.29
C LEU A 189 -6.75 -2.70 -10.92
N VAL A 190 -7.77 -1.96 -10.52
CA VAL A 190 -8.45 -2.13 -9.22
C VAL A 190 -9.95 -2.32 -9.46
N ASP A 191 -10.45 -3.53 -9.30
CA ASP A 191 -11.86 -3.87 -9.53
C ASP A 191 -12.17 -5.17 -8.76
N ASP A 192 -13.32 -5.25 -8.08
CA ASP A 192 -13.73 -6.46 -7.35
C ASP A 192 -14.39 -7.53 -8.25
N ASP A 193 -14.69 -7.19 -9.51
CA ASP A 193 -15.20 -8.11 -10.52
C ASP A 193 -14.06 -8.82 -11.29
N LEU A 194 -13.87 -10.10 -10.97
CA LEU A 194 -12.88 -10.97 -11.63
C LEU A 194 -13.07 -11.05 -13.17
N HIS A 195 -14.29 -10.93 -13.68
CA HIS A 195 -14.53 -10.93 -15.13
C HIS A 195 -14.02 -9.64 -15.77
N MET A 196 -14.27 -8.48 -15.15
CA MET A 196 -13.74 -7.20 -15.59
C MET A 196 -12.21 -7.20 -15.54
N ILE A 197 -11.62 -7.69 -14.44
CA ILE A 197 -10.18 -7.87 -14.30
C ILE A 197 -9.61 -8.68 -15.48
N THR A 198 -10.17 -9.86 -15.73
CA THR A 198 -9.67 -10.78 -16.75
C THR A 198 -9.78 -10.17 -18.14
N ALA A 199 -10.93 -9.55 -18.44
CA ALA A 199 -11.20 -8.92 -19.73
C ALA A 199 -10.32 -7.70 -20.00
N MET A 200 -10.06 -6.88 -18.98
CA MET A 200 -9.22 -5.69 -19.08
C MET A 200 -7.73 -6.05 -19.16
N ARG A 201 -7.27 -6.98 -18.32
CA ARG A 201 -5.89 -7.48 -18.32
C ARG A 201 -5.49 -8.01 -19.70
N SER A 202 -6.34 -8.83 -20.32
CA SER A 202 -6.09 -9.37 -21.67
C SER A 202 -5.88 -8.26 -22.71
N ARG A 203 -6.66 -7.17 -22.63
CA ARG A 203 -6.56 -6.04 -23.57
C ARG A 203 -5.36 -5.15 -23.29
N LEU A 204 -5.05 -4.86 -22.03
CA LEU A 204 -3.87 -4.09 -21.64
C LEU A 204 -2.56 -4.81 -21.95
N GLN A 205 -2.52 -6.14 -21.82
CA GLN A 205 -1.35 -6.93 -22.20
C GLN A 205 -1.05 -6.85 -23.71
N LYS A 206 -2.08 -6.68 -24.56
CA LYS A 206 -1.88 -6.42 -26.00
C LYS A 206 -1.20 -5.07 -26.27
N LEU A 207 -1.31 -4.13 -25.33
CA LEU A 207 -0.56 -2.86 -25.33
C LEU A 207 0.84 -3.00 -24.71
N LYS A 208 1.35 -4.23 -24.55
CA LYS A 208 2.65 -4.54 -23.93
C LYS A 208 2.78 -4.01 -22.50
N ALA A 209 1.66 -3.79 -21.81
CA ALA A 209 1.64 -3.33 -20.44
C ALA A 209 1.89 -4.49 -19.45
N THR A 210 2.69 -4.21 -18.42
CA THR A 210 2.73 -5.03 -17.20
C THR A 210 1.55 -4.64 -16.34
N VAL A 211 0.64 -5.58 -16.08
CA VAL A 211 -0.60 -5.33 -15.35
C VAL A 211 -0.52 -5.91 -13.95
N PHE A 212 -0.63 -5.04 -12.96
CA PHE A 212 -0.86 -5.38 -11.55
C PHE A 212 -2.36 -5.32 -11.28
N VAL A 213 -2.83 -6.15 -10.35
CA VAL A 213 -4.26 -6.25 -10.00
C VAL A 213 -4.42 -6.12 -8.51
N ALA A 214 -5.46 -5.40 -8.09
CA ALA A 214 -5.99 -5.38 -6.74
C ALA A 214 -7.53 -5.54 -6.81
N ASP A 215 -8.13 -6.15 -5.80
CA ASP A 215 -9.57 -6.40 -5.74
C ASP A 215 -10.36 -5.37 -4.91
N ASN A 216 -9.66 -4.42 -4.28
CA ASN A 216 -10.25 -3.32 -3.51
C ASN A 216 -9.32 -2.12 -3.44
N GLY A 217 -9.81 -0.96 -3.00
CA GLY A 217 -9.02 0.28 -2.97
C GLY A 217 -7.92 0.30 -1.91
N ILE A 218 -8.03 -0.47 -0.82
CA ILE A 218 -6.94 -0.60 0.16
C ILE A 218 -5.76 -1.34 -0.46
N ASP A 219 -6.00 -2.50 -1.05
CA ASP A 219 -4.94 -3.25 -1.74
C ASP A 219 -4.44 -2.49 -2.98
N GLY A 220 -5.34 -1.81 -3.70
CA GLY A 220 -4.98 -0.91 -4.80
C GLY A 220 -4.01 0.18 -4.36
N TYR A 221 -4.24 0.80 -3.21
CA TYR A 221 -3.32 1.80 -2.67
C TYR A 221 -1.96 1.18 -2.32
N ARG A 222 -1.93 0.04 -1.63
CA ARG A 222 -0.66 -0.63 -1.26
C ARG A 222 0.13 -1.04 -2.48
N THR A 223 -0.55 -1.64 -3.46
CA THR A 223 0.05 -2.07 -4.72
C THR A 223 0.55 -0.88 -5.51
N ALA A 224 -0.13 0.27 -5.50
CA ALA A 224 0.37 1.48 -6.14
C ALA A 224 1.66 2.03 -5.49
N ILE A 225 1.80 1.92 -4.16
CA ILE A 225 3.03 2.35 -3.47
C ILE A 225 4.18 1.37 -3.73
N ARG A 226 3.92 0.06 -3.72
CA ARG A 226 4.94 -0.97 -3.92
C ARG A 226 5.39 -1.08 -5.37
N GLU A 227 4.43 -1.03 -6.29
CA GLU A 227 4.61 -1.31 -7.70
C GLU A 227 4.61 -0.04 -8.55
N GLU A 228 4.74 1.15 -7.97
CA GLU A 228 4.92 2.46 -8.65
C GLU A 228 4.38 2.48 -10.10
N PRO A 229 3.07 2.30 -10.31
CA PRO A 229 2.51 2.14 -11.64
C PRO A 229 2.57 3.46 -12.39
N HIS A 230 2.51 3.41 -13.72
CA HIS A 230 2.44 4.62 -14.55
C HIS A 230 0.99 5.14 -14.68
N ALA A 231 -0.01 4.29 -14.43
CA ALA A 231 -1.42 4.66 -14.34
C ALA A 231 -2.21 3.66 -13.50
N VAL A 232 -3.33 4.14 -12.96
CA VAL A 232 -4.34 3.33 -12.25
C VAL A 232 -5.65 3.36 -13.04
N ILE A 233 -6.28 2.21 -13.20
CA ILE A 233 -7.67 2.07 -13.65
C ILE A 233 -8.42 1.45 -12.49
N THR A 234 -9.50 2.08 -12.03
CA THR A 234 -10.22 1.64 -10.82
C THR A 234 -11.73 1.64 -11.03
N ASP A 235 -12.45 0.66 -10.50
CA ASP A 235 -13.87 0.86 -10.21
C ASP A 235 -14.02 1.93 -9.12
N TYR A 236 -15.17 2.59 -9.10
CA TYR A 236 -15.53 3.54 -8.08
C TYR A 236 -16.16 2.88 -6.86
N LEU A 237 -17.05 1.91 -7.08
CA LEU A 237 -17.78 1.22 -6.03
C LEU A 237 -17.15 -0.15 -5.80
N MET A 238 -16.42 -0.28 -4.71
CA MET A 238 -15.79 -1.53 -4.29
C MET A 238 -15.90 -1.63 -2.77
N PRO A 239 -16.08 -2.83 -2.21
CA PRO A 239 -15.94 -3.04 -0.77
C PRO A 239 -14.51 -2.73 -0.32
N ASN A 240 -14.31 -2.49 0.98
CA ASN A 240 -12.98 -2.31 1.58
C ASN A 240 -12.15 -1.20 0.89
N GLY A 241 -12.74 0.00 0.78
CA GLY A 241 -12.13 1.17 0.16
C GLY A 241 -12.51 1.31 -1.31
N GLY A 242 -13.45 2.20 -1.62
CA GLY A 242 -13.84 2.49 -3.00
C GLY A 242 -12.83 3.35 -3.77
N GLY A 243 -13.15 3.67 -5.03
CA GLY A 243 -12.32 4.54 -5.86
C GLY A 243 -12.11 5.94 -5.25
N HIS A 244 -13.07 6.45 -4.49
CA HIS A 244 -12.92 7.71 -3.74
C HIS A 244 -11.77 7.65 -2.72
N TYR A 245 -11.69 6.55 -1.95
CA TYR A 245 -10.64 6.32 -0.97
C TYR A 245 -9.28 6.23 -1.67
N LEU A 246 -9.22 5.42 -2.74
CA LEU A 246 -7.99 5.22 -3.51
C LEU A 246 -7.46 6.53 -4.09
N ILE A 247 -8.33 7.35 -4.69
CA ILE A 247 -7.98 8.67 -5.22
C ILE A 247 -7.47 9.56 -4.11
N TRP A 248 -8.22 9.72 -3.02
CA TRP A 248 -7.83 10.57 -1.90
C TRP A 248 -6.45 10.18 -1.36
N ARG A 249 -6.22 8.90 -1.08
CA ARG A 249 -4.96 8.40 -0.53
C ARG A 249 -3.77 8.55 -1.46
N LEU A 250 -3.96 8.32 -2.75
CA LEU A 250 -2.89 8.53 -3.74
C LEU A 250 -2.57 10.02 -3.91
N ARG A 251 -3.56 10.91 -3.76
CA ARG A 251 -3.37 12.36 -3.91
C ARG A 251 -2.71 13.03 -2.70
N GLU A 252 -2.79 12.44 -1.51
CA GLU A 252 -2.13 12.98 -0.31
C GLU A 252 -0.61 12.78 -0.27
N ARG A 253 -0.08 11.84 -1.05
CA ARG A 253 1.35 11.56 -1.12
C ARG A 253 2.02 12.28 -2.28
N VAL A 254 3.16 12.90 -2.03
CA VAL A 254 3.90 13.66 -3.06
C VAL A 254 4.33 12.76 -4.21
N GLU A 255 4.68 11.51 -3.90
CA GLU A 255 5.15 10.51 -4.86
C GLU A 255 4.06 10.04 -5.83
N THR A 256 2.81 9.97 -5.37
CA THR A 256 1.66 9.49 -6.17
C THR A 256 0.68 10.60 -6.55
N ALA A 257 0.90 11.83 -6.10
CA ALA A 257 -0.03 12.95 -6.31
C ALA A 257 -0.29 13.26 -7.78
N SER A 258 0.69 13.02 -8.66
CA SER A 258 0.56 13.23 -10.11
C SER A 258 0.19 11.98 -10.91
N LEU A 259 0.00 10.82 -10.26
CA LEU A 259 -0.30 9.56 -10.92
C LEU A 259 -1.62 9.66 -11.71
N PRO A 260 -1.66 9.34 -13.01
CA PRO A 260 -2.92 9.28 -13.75
C PRO A 260 -3.86 8.21 -13.18
N ILE A 261 -5.09 8.60 -12.82
CA ILE A 261 -6.12 7.70 -12.27
C ILE A 261 -7.37 7.77 -13.15
N PHE A 262 -7.80 6.63 -13.67
CA PHE A 262 -8.98 6.49 -14.51
C PHE A 262 -10.05 5.70 -13.76
N VAL A 263 -11.21 6.32 -13.54
CA VAL A 263 -12.33 5.66 -12.86
C VAL A 263 -13.26 5.03 -13.88
N VAL A 264 -13.75 3.83 -13.61
CA VAL A 264 -14.69 3.11 -14.46
C VAL A 264 -15.90 2.71 -13.61
N SER A 265 -17.05 3.38 -13.77
CA SER A 265 -18.23 3.14 -12.90
C SER A 265 -19.50 2.85 -13.69
N GLY A 266 -20.32 1.91 -13.20
CA GLY A 266 -21.67 1.64 -13.71
C GLY A 266 -22.77 2.47 -13.05
N GLU A 267 -22.56 2.89 -11.79
CA GLU A 267 -23.52 3.70 -11.04
C GLU A 267 -23.19 5.19 -11.12
N ILE A 268 -24.24 5.99 -11.29
CA ILE A 268 -24.26 7.45 -11.19
C ILE A 268 -25.41 7.80 -10.25
N GLU A 269 -25.23 8.86 -9.45
CA GLU A 269 -26.20 9.51 -8.56
C GLU A 269 -27.65 9.01 -8.74
N THR A 270 -28.13 8.22 -7.78
CA THR A 270 -29.56 7.94 -7.59
C THR A 270 -29.99 8.57 -6.27
N GLU A 271 -31.28 8.91 -6.11
CA GLU A 271 -31.82 9.49 -4.87
C GLU A 271 -31.52 8.65 -3.61
N GLN A 272 -31.15 7.36 -3.79
CA GLN A 272 -30.84 6.41 -2.73
C GLN A 272 -29.35 6.35 -2.36
N ARG A 273 -28.43 6.83 -3.21
CA ARG A 273 -26.98 6.78 -2.95
C ARG A 273 -26.30 8.07 -3.45
N PRO A 274 -25.98 9.02 -2.56
CA PRO A 274 -25.38 10.30 -2.92
C PRO A 274 -23.90 10.12 -3.31
N LEU A 275 -23.66 9.71 -4.55
CA LEU A 275 -22.32 9.68 -5.13
C LEU A 275 -21.97 11.08 -5.67
N PRO A 276 -20.68 11.50 -5.62
CA PRO A 276 -20.26 12.77 -6.19
C PRO A 276 -20.55 12.81 -7.69
N ARG A 277 -20.90 14.00 -8.20
CA ARG A 277 -21.23 14.16 -9.62
C ARG A 277 -19.99 13.87 -10.46
N TRP A 278 -20.22 13.40 -11.68
CA TRP A 278 -19.16 13.06 -12.64
C TRP A 278 -18.11 14.16 -12.83
N LYS A 279 -18.56 15.42 -12.80
CA LYS A 279 -17.70 16.60 -12.96
C LYS A 279 -16.82 16.87 -11.74
N ASP A 280 -17.26 16.44 -10.57
CA ASP A 280 -16.55 16.64 -9.30
C ASP A 280 -15.48 15.57 -9.09
N LEU A 281 -15.60 14.44 -9.80
CA LEU A 281 -14.61 13.35 -9.80
C LEU A 281 -13.41 13.61 -10.72
N VAL A 282 -13.45 14.62 -11.59
CA VAL A 282 -12.35 14.95 -12.53
C VAL A 282 -11.65 16.23 -12.12
N GLY A 283 -10.32 16.20 -12.00
CA GLY A 283 -9.54 17.41 -11.74
C GLY A 283 -8.14 17.15 -11.19
N PRO A 284 -7.37 18.22 -10.90
CA PRO A 284 -5.96 18.12 -10.50
C PRO A 284 -5.73 17.32 -9.21
N ARG A 285 -6.74 17.23 -8.35
CA ARG A 285 -6.73 16.46 -7.09
C ARG A 285 -7.72 15.30 -7.07
N ALA A 286 -8.27 14.95 -8.22
CA ALA A 286 -9.27 13.89 -8.37
C ALA A 286 -8.80 12.87 -9.44
N ALA A 287 -9.73 12.18 -10.10
CA ALA A 287 -9.40 11.32 -11.22
C ALA A 287 -8.97 12.16 -12.44
N THR A 288 -8.10 11.57 -13.26
CA THR A 288 -7.68 12.10 -14.56
C THR A 288 -8.79 11.97 -15.60
N GLY A 289 -9.54 10.87 -15.55
CA GLY A 289 -10.69 10.63 -16.40
C GLY A 289 -11.66 9.66 -15.74
N VAL A 290 -12.92 9.68 -16.18
CA VAL A 290 -13.97 8.78 -15.69
C VAL A 290 -14.71 8.23 -16.90
N PHE A 291 -14.98 6.92 -16.91
CA PHE A 291 -15.65 6.17 -17.98
C PHE A 291 -16.90 5.45 -17.43
N ARG A 292 -18.00 5.51 -18.18
CA ARG A 292 -19.28 4.92 -17.75
C ARG A 292 -19.41 3.49 -18.26
N LYS A 293 -19.76 2.53 -17.42
CA LYS A 293 -20.11 1.17 -17.86
C LYS A 293 -21.51 1.22 -18.55
N PRO A 294 -21.70 0.61 -19.74
CA PRO A 294 -20.69 -0.03 -20.58
C PRO A 294 -19.85 0.98 -21.38
N PHE A 295 -18.56 0.70 -21.55
CA PHE A 295 -17.60 1.54 -22.28
C PHE A 295 -16.87 0.70 -23.35
N HIS A 296 -16.30 1.36 -24.35
CA HIS A 296 -15.37 0.72 -25.29
C HIS A 296 -13.93 0.81 -24.78
N PHE A 297 -13.16 -0.28 -24.89
CA PHE A 297 -11.76 -0.31 -24.42
C PHE A 297 -10.88 0.75 -25.09
N ASP A 298 -11.16 1.10 -26.34
CA ASP A 298 -10.38 2.09 -27.09
C ASP A 298 -10.41 3.47 -26.41
N GLU A 299 -11.51 3.82 -25.74
CA GLU A 299 -11.62 5.07 -24.96
C GLU A 299 -10.60 5.12 -23.81
N ILE A 300 -10.43 4.00 -23.09
CA ILE A 300 -9.45 3.87 -22.01
C ILE A 300 -8.03 3.84 -22.58
N ALA A 301 -7.82 3.11 -23.68
CA ALA A 301 -6.51 3.01 -24.34
C ALA A 301 -6.00 4.38 -24.81
N ASP A 302 -6.87 5.19 -25.39
CA ASP A 302 -6.52 6.53 -25.87
C ASP A 302 -6.23 7.49 -24.70
N ALA A 303 -7.00 7.40 -23.61
CA ALA A 303 -6.73 8.17 -22.40
C ALA A 303 -5.39 7.76 -21.75
N LEU A 304 -5.10 6.47 -21.69
CA LEU A 304 -3.81 5.95 -21.22
C LEU A 304 -2.65 6.51 -22.05
N LYS A 305 -2.71 6.45 -23.38
CA LYS A 305 -1.67 7.04 -24.26
C LYS A 305 -1.55 8.55 -24.09
N THR A 306 -2.67 9.23 -23.86
CA THR A 306 -2.71 10.68 -23.66
C THR A 306 -2.00 11.08 -22.36
N HIS A 307 -2.19 10.33 -21.27
CA HIS A 307 -1.69 10.73 -19.94
C HIS A 307 -0.48 9.93 -19.44
N CYS A 308 -0.09 8.87 -20.13
CA CYS A 308 1.10 8.07 -19.81
C CYS A 308 2.12 8.19 -20.95
N PRO A 309 3.13 9.08 -20.83
CA PRO A 309 4.11 9.31 -21.90
C PRO A 309 4.81 8.04 -22.38
N ILE A 310 5.04 7.07 -21.49
CA ILE A 310 5.66 5.77 -21.81
C ILE A 310 4.79 4.86 -22.70
N MET A 311 3.51 5.20 -22.88
CA MET A 311 2.59 4.51 -23.80
C MET A 311 2.51 5.14 -25.18
N ARG A 312 3.24 6.25 -25.40
CA ARG A 312 3.28 6.96 -26.68
C ARG A 312 4.42 6.43 -27.55
N GLU A 313 4.41 5.13 -27.88
CA GLU A 313 5.30 4.53 -28.91
C GLU A 313 4.80 3.14 -29.34
#